data_AF-A0AAD0W808-F1
#
_entry.id   AF-A0AAD0W808-F1
#
_cell.length_a   1.000
_cell.length_b   1.000
_cell.length_c   1.000
_cell.angle_alpha   90.00
_cell.angle_beta   90.00
_cell.angle_gamma   90.00
#
_symmetry.space_group_name_H-M   'P 1'
#
loop_
_entity.id
_entity.type
_entity.pdbx_description
1 polymer ?
#
loop_
_entity_poly.entity_id
_entity_poly.type
_entity_poly.pdbx_seq_one_letter_code
_entity_poly.pdbx_strand_id
1 'polypeptide(L)'
;MKTIPSIACFLSVLLGLSACATAERPPQAAEAPRAAAGMTPSGVGFVGPGIETEAPKVVVKEVNPYQPIVVRVVGSGAAPYTSSLTPSQRKLLALRAARLDAFRAIAEQVQGMKLVGNSSVSNMIANSDSFRTYVDAYLRGVNIVSNSMKPDGTSEAVAEITLDQDFYKQFRQALDKTGGSVMKASQENATSGLQCAEGNCGAARYNSNYYMAQ
;
A
#
# COMPACT_ATOMS: atom_id res chain seq x y z
N MET A 1 48.98 37.10 -18.69
CA MET A 1 48.25 37.01 -19.97
C MET A 1 47.42 35.73 -19.90
N LYS A 2 46.08 35.65 -19.95
CA LYS A 2 44.96 36.53 -20.35
C LYS A 2 43.70 35.96 -19.63
N THR A 3 43.15 36.68 -18.64
CA THR A 3 41.79 37.28 -18.56
C THR A 3 40.57 36.37 -18.34
N ILE A 4 39.95 36.57 -17.17
CA ILE A 4 38.58 36.20 -16.72
C ILE A 4 37.58 37.23 -17.29
N PRO A 5 36.26 36.92 -17.35
CA PRO A 5 35.27 37.97 -17.11
C PRO A 5 34.22 37.60 -16.05
N SER A 6 33.89 38.62 -15.27
CA SER A 6 32.89 38.69 -14.21
C SER A 6 31.97 39.89 -14.52
N ILE A 7 30.78 39.89 -13.91
CA ILE A 7 29.93 41.07 -13.58
C ILE A 7 28.88 41.54 -14.62
N ALA A 8 27.65 41.12 -14.33
CA ALA A 8 26.47 41.93 -14.01
C ALA A 8 25.57 42.59 -15.08
N CYS A 9 24.31 42.66 -14.62
CA CYS A 9 23.31 43.71 -14.85
C CYS A 9 22.29 43.41 -15.95
N PHE A 10 21.16 42.80 -15.56
CA PHE A 10 19.83 43.37 -15.84
C PHE A 10 18.86 42.98 -14.71
N LEU A 11 18.74 43.91 -13.77
CA LEU A 11 17.67 44.01 -12.78
C LEU A 11 16.42 44.62 -13.48
N SER A 12 15.23 44.37 -12.91
CA SER A 12 13.90 44.96 -13.21
C SER A 12 13.18 44.37 -14.44
N VAL A 13 11.94 43.87 -14.38
CA VAL A 13 10.67 44.41 -13.84
C VAL A 13 9.71 43.21 -13.59
N LEU A 14 9.26 42.89 -12.37
CA LEU A 14 8.04 43.35 -11.66
C LEU A 14 6.68 43.10 -12.35
N LEU A 15 5.77 42.51 -11.55
CA LEU A 15 4.29 42.58 -11.56
C LEU A 15 3.49 41.73 -12.57
N GLY A 16 2.65 40.85 -12.00
CA GLY A 16 1.58 40.15 -12.71
C GLY A 16 0.76 39.17 -11.88
N LEU A 17 0.44 39.47 -10.62
CA LEU A 17 -0.66 38.80 -9.91
C LEU A 17 -1.96 39.39 -10.47
N SER A 18 -2.67 38.63 -11.31
CA SER A 18 -4.03 38.97 -11.72
C SER A 18 -4.95 37.81 -11.36
N ALA A 19 -5.78 38.07 -10.35
CA ALA A 19 -6.95 37.31 -10.05
C ALA A 19 -8.02 37.62 -11.11
N CYS A 20 -8.53 36.59 -11.78
CA CYS A 20 -9.85 36.61 -12.37
C CYS A 20 -10.64 35.43 -11.80
N ALA A 21 -11.55 35.78 -10.89
CA ALA A 21 -12.68 34.95 -10.54
C ALA A 21 -13.59 34.81 -11.77
N THR A 22 -13.82 33.58 -12.21
CA THR A 22 -14.95 33.26 -13.09
C THR A 22 -15.75 32.15 -12.41
N ALA A 23 -16.89 32.55 -11.87
CA ALA A 23 -17.92 31.66 -11.37
C ALA A 23 -18.53 30.91 -12.56
N GLU A 24 -18.26 29.62 -12.65
CA GLU A 24 -18.96 28.73 -13.58
C GLU A 24 -20.31 28.37 -12.99
N ARG A 25 -21.34 29.02 -13.53
CA ARG A 25 -22.75 28.79 -13.23
C ARG A 25 -23.17 27.46 -13.88
N PRO A 26 -23.78 26.52 -13.14
CA PRO A 26 -24.35 25.33 -13.77
C PRO A 26 -25.51 25.71 -14.71
N PRO A 27 -25.77 24.90 -15.75
CA PRO A 27 -26.72 25.23 -16.81
C PRO A 27 -28.15 25.36 -16.28
N GLN A 28 -28.83 26.37 -16.79
CA GLN A 28 -30.23 26.67 -16.53
C GLN A 28 -31.10 25.52 -17.05
N ALA A 29 -32.03 25.09 -16.19
CA ALA A 29 -33.14 24.24 -16.57
C ALA A 29 -33.96 24.91 -17.68
N ALA A 30 -34.25 24.14 -18.72
CA ALA A 30 -35.11 24.53 -19.82
C ALA A 30 -36.51 24.91 -19.33
N GLU A 31 -37.07 25.94 -19.95
CA GLU A 31 -38.45 26.39 -19.81
C GLU A 31 -39.46 25.27 -20.09
N ALA A 32 -40.43 25.14 -19.19
CA ALA A 32 -41.65 24.37 -19.41
C ALA A 32 -42.58 25.11 -20.39
N PRO A 33 -43.34 24.41 -21.24
CA PRO A 33 -44.42 25.03 -22.00
C PRO A 33 -45.58 25.39 -21.06
N ARG A 34 -45.97 26.67 -21.08
CA ARG A 34 -47.25 27.12 -20.54
C ARG A 34 -48.35 26.65 -21.49
N ALA A 35 -49.17 25.70 -21.03
CA ALA A 35 -50.52 25.52 -21.54
C ALA A 35 -51.48 25.87 -20.41
N ALA A 36 -52.14 27.01 -20.56
CA ALA A 36 -53.29 27.40 -19.76
C ALA A 36 -54.50 26.55 -20.15
N ALA A 37 -55.21 26.01 -19.17
CA ALA A 37 -56.68 25.99 -19.14
C ALA A 37 -57.19 25.29 -17.87
N GLY A 38 -58.19 25.89 -17.21
CA GLY A 38 -59.16 25.17 -16.40
C GLY A 38 -58.97 25.23 -14.89
N MET A 39 -59.39 26.33 -14.28
CA MET A 39 -59.70 26.39 -12.85
C MET A 39 -61.13 25.86 -12.64
N THR A 40 -61.35 24.96 -11.66
CA THR A 40 -62.58 24.96 -10.83
C THR A 40 -62.27 24.32 -9.47
N PRO A 41 -62.47 25.02 -8.34
CA PRO A 41 -62.38 24.41 -7.01
C PRO A 41 -63.79 23.98 -6.57
N SER A 42 -64.03 22.68 -6.48
CA SER A 42 -65.16 22.14 -5.72
C SER A 42 -64.62 21.10 -4.76
N GLY A 43 -64.71 21.40 -3.46
CA GLY A 43 -64.25 20.52 -2.40
C GLY A 43 -65.01 19.20 -2.40
N VAL A 44 -64.33 18.15 -2.84
CA VAL A 44 -64.39 16.75 -2.37
C VAL A 44 -63.21 16.03 -3.05
N GLY A 45 -62.64 15.06 -2.36
CA GLY A 45 -61.33 14.45 -2.60
C GLY A 45 -60.88 14.28 -4.05
N PHE A 46 -59.63 14.62 -4.32
CA PHE A 46 -58.92 14.21 -5.53
C PHE A 46 -58.27 12.84 -5.29
N VAL A 47 -58.85 11.80 -5.90
CA VAL A 47 -58.15 10.55 -6.18
C VAL A 47 -57.45 10.74 -7.52
N GLY A 48 -56.16 11.07 -7.48
CA GLY A 48 -55.30 11.02 -8.66
C GLY A 48 -54.77 9.59 -8.88
N PRO A 49 -54.50 9.17 -10.13
CA PRO A 49 -53.90 7.87 -10.41
C PRO A 49 -52.51 7.83 -9.79
N GLY A 50 -52.25 6.81 -8.97
CA GLY A 50 -50.97 6.58 -8.33
C GLY A 50 -49.87 6.45 -9.38
N ILE A 51 -49.10 7.52 -9.56
CA ILE A 51 -47.76 7.41 -10.14
C ILE A 51 -46.90 6.95 -8.98
N GLU A 52 -46.81 5.63 -8.83
CA GLU A 52 -45.78 5.01 -8.02
C GLU A 52 -44.44 5.45 -8.60
N THR A 53 -43.76 6.35 -7.89
CA THR A 53 -42.37 6.67 -8.17
C THR A 53 -41.58 5.38 -7.96
N GLU A 54 -41.29 4.65 -9.04
CA GLU A 54 -40.39 3.50 -9.00
C GLU A 54 -39.05 4.00 -8.48
N ALA A 55 -38.76 3.66 -7.23
CA ALA A 55 -37.54 4.07 -6.56
C ALA A 55 -36.34 3.63 -7.40
N PRO A 56 -35.36 4.51 -7.65
CA PRO A 56 -34.18 4.13 -8.42
C PRO A 56 -33.50 2.99 -7.66
N LYS A 57 -33.54 1.79 -8.24
CA LYS A 57 -32.78 0.64 -7.73
C LYS A 57 -31.32 1.04 -7.80
N VAL A 58 -30.76 1.42 -6.65
CA VAL A 58 -29.32 1.62 -6.50
C VAL A 58 -28.70 0.26 -6.72
N VAL A 59 -28.28 0.01 -7.96
CA VAL A 59 -27.44 -1.13 -8.29
C VAL A 59 -26.11 -0.85 -7.62
N VAL A 60 -25.98 -1.36 -6.39
CA VAL A 60 -24.70 -1.46 -5.70
C VAL A 60 -23.84 -2.35 -6.59
N LYS A 61 -23.00 -1.72 -7.40
CA LYS A 61 -21.96 -2.41 -8.15
C LYS A 61 -21.09 -3.05 -7.08
N GLU A 62 -21.20 -4.37 -6.94
CA GLU A 62 -20.35 -5.14 -6.06
C GLU A 62 -18.93 -4.96 -6.57
N VAL A 63 -18.22 -3.98 -6.01
CA VAL A 63 -16.81 -3.74 -6.29
C VAL A 63 -16.12 -4.97 -5.77
N ASN A 64 -15.78 -5.88 -6.69
CA ASN A 64 -15.13 -7.13 -6.36
C ASN A 64 -13.91 -6.79 -5.46
N PRO A 65 -13.92 -7.17 -4.18
CA PRO A 65 -12.94 -6.69 -3.21
C PRO A 65 -11.54 -7.29 -3.44
N TYR A 66 -11.40 -8.11 -4.48
CA TYR A 66 -10.19 -8.81 -4.88
C TYR A 66 -9.61 -8.23 -6.19
N GLN A 67 -9.69 -6.92 -6.39
CA GLN A 67 -8.91 -6.32 -7.48
C GLN A 67 -7.41 -6.52 -7.19
N PRO A 68 -6.62 -6.96 -8.18
CA PRO A 68 -5.20 -7.15 -7.98
C PRO A 68 -4.53 -5.80 -7.67
N ILE A 69 -3.76 -5.74 -6.59
CA ILE A 69 -3.03 -4.53 -6.22
C ILE A 69 -1.64 -4.60 -6.82
N VAL A 70 -1.30 -3.65 -7.67
CA VAL A 70 0.05 -3.53 -8.22
C VAL A 70 0.88 -2.63 -7.33
N VAL A 71 1.93 -3.18 -6.74
CA VAL A 71 2.90 -2.45 -5.92
C VAL A 71 4.14 -2.19 -6.76
N ARG A 72 4.49 -0.92 -6.91
CA ARG A 72 5.68 -0.48 -7.64
C ARG A 72 6.58 0.34 -6.73
N VAL A 73 7.86 0.04 -6.73
CA VAL A 73 8.88 0.75 -5.95
C VAL A 73 10.10 1.06 -6.81
N VAL A 74 10.90 2.02 -6.35
CA VAL A 74 12.17 2.39 -6.99
C VAL A 74 13.29 2.14 -5.99
N GLY A 75 14.28 1.35 -6.39
CA GLY A 75 15.52 1.14 -5.64
C GLY A 75 16.67 1.90 -6.29
N SER A 76 17.58 2.39 -5.44
CA SER A 76 18.77 3.14 -5.87
C SER A 76 20.05 2.41 -5.47
N GLY A 77 21.08 2.51 -6.30
CA GLY A 77 22.37 1.89 -6.05
C GLY A 77 23.53 2.73 -6.58
N ALA A 78 24.62 2.75 -5.84
CA ALA A 78 25.86 3.36 -6.26
C ALA A 78 26.99 2.33 -6.15
N ALA A 79 27.95 2.43 -7.06
CA ALA A 79 29.14 1.59 -7.00
C ALA A 79 30.28 2.33 -6.30
N PRO A 80 31.19 1.61 -5.62
CA PRO A 80 32.28 2.22 -4.91
C PRO A 80 33.25 2.90 -5.88
N TYR A 81 33.73 4.07 -5.50
CA TYR A 81 34.74 4.82 -6.23
C TYR A 81 36.13 4.30 -5.88
N THR A 82 36.49 3.14 -6.44
CA THR A 82 37.85 2.58 -6.35
C THR A 82 38.51 2.58 -7.73
N SER A 83 39.83 2.82 -7.74
CA SER A 83 40.69 2.75 -8.93
C SER A 83 40.96 1.32 -9.40
N SER A 84 40.67 0.32 -8.56
CA SER A 84 40.83 -1.10 -8.87
C SER A 84 39.76 -1.66 -9.82
N LEU A 85 38.65 -0.95 -10.01
CA LEU A 85 37.52 -1.40 -10.81
C LEU A 85 37.45 -0.65 -12.14
N THR A 86 37.27 -1.39 -13.23
CA THR A 86 37.02 -0.80 -14.55
C THR A 86 35.66 -0.09 -14.57
N PRO A 87 35.45 0.93 -15.44
CA PRO A 87 34.17 1.63 -15.55
C PRO A 87 32.99 0.67 -15.80
N SER A 88 33.20 -0.37 -16.60
CA SER A 88 32.19 -1.40 -16.88
C SER A 88 31.87 -2.24 -15.64
N GLN A 89 32.88 -2.64 -14.85
CA GLN A 89 32.67 -3.35 -13.59
C GLN A 89 31.89 -2.49 -12.60
N ARG A 90 32.24 -1.20 -12.48
CA ARG A 90 31.55 -0.24 -11.63
C ARG A 90 30.07 -0.10 -12.03
N LYS A 91 29.79 0.01 -13.32
CA LYS A 91 28.41 0.06 -13.84
C LYS A 91 27.62 -1.20 -13.47
N LEU A 92 28.19 -2.39 -13.66
CA LEU A 92 27.52 -3.64 -13.29
C LEU A 92 27.24 -3.75 -11.79
N LEU A 93 28.15 -3.27 -10.95
CA LEU A 93 27.94 -3.23 -9.49
C LEU A 93 26.83 -2.27 -9.11
N ALA A 94 26.78 -1.07 -9.70
CA ALA A 94 25.74 -0.09 -9.42
C ALA A 94 24.34 -0.62 -9.80
N LEU A 95 24.21 -1.23 -10.98
CA LEU A 95 22.97 -1.85 -11.45
C LEU A 95 22.52 -3.01 -10.54
N ARG A 96 23.46 -3.80 -10.01
CA ARG A 96 23.17 -4.87 -9.05
C ARG A 96 22.73 -4.32 -7.70
N ALA A 97 23.40 -3.29 -7.21
CA ALA A 97 23.04 -2.62 -5.96
C ALA A 97 21.62 -2.04 -6.05
N ALA A 98 21.29 -1.35 -7.14
CA ALA A 98 19.96 -0.77 -7.35
C ALA A 98 18.86 -1.83 -7.39
N ARG A 99 19.13 -2.97 -8.04
CA ARG A 99 18.22 -4.11 -8.06
C ARG A 99 17.99 -4.70 -6.66
N LEU A 100 19.05 -4.91 -5.88
CA LEU A 100 18.94 -5.44 -4.52
C LEU A 100 18.16 -4.49 -3.61
N ASP A 101 18.40 -3.19 -3.74
CA ASP A 101 17.65 -2.17 -3.00
C ASP A 101 16.16 -2.16 -3.40
N ALA A 102 15.84 -2.32 -4.68
CA ALA A 102 14.45 -2.41 -5.14
C ALA A 102 13.74 -3.65 -4.58
N PHE A 103 14.40 -4.81 -4.54
CA PHE A 103 13.83 -6.02 -3.92
C PHE A 103 13.55 -5.82 -2.42
N ARG A 104 14.49 -5.19 -1.69
CA ARG A 104 14.31 -4.85 -0.27
C ARG A 104 13.10 -3.93 -0.09
N ALA A 105 13.00 -2.87 -0.89
CA ALA A 105 11.90 -1.92 -0.83
C ALA A 105 10.53 -2.58 -1.12
N ILE A 106 10.46 -3.53 -2.06
CA ILE A 106 9.22 -4.30 -2.27
C ILE A 106 8.89 -5.15 -1.06
N ALA A 107 9.86 -5.88 -0.51
CA ALA A 107 9.62 -6.75 0.63
C ALA A 107 9.08 -5.94 1.83
N GLU A 108 9.67 -4.79 2.12
CA GLU A 108 9.19 -3.87 3.15
C GLU A 108 7.78 -3.37 2.88
N GLN A 109 7.50 -2.97 1.64
CA GLN A 109 6.19 -2.50 1.23
C GLN A 109 5.14 -3.61 1.43
N VAL A 110 5.38 -4.81 0.91
CA VAL A 110 4.46 -5.96 1.01
C VAL A 110 4.25 -6.36 2.48
N GLN A 111 5.30 -6.41 3.30
CA GLN A 111 5.19 -6.75 4.72
C GLN A 111 4.43 -5.68 5.53
N GLY A 112 4.57 -4.40 5.17
CA GLY A 112 3.88 -3.29 5.81
C GLY A 112 2.40 -3.15 5.44
N MET A 113 1.95 -3.83 4.38
CA MET A 113 0.57 -3.71 3.90
C MET A 113 -0.45 -4.23 4.92
N LYS A 114 -1.53 -3.46 5.07
CA LYS A 114 -2.74 -3.84 5.83
C LYS A 114 -3.81 -4.26 4.83
N LEU A 115 -4.18 -5.55 4.84
CA LEU A 115 -5.16 -6.08 3.89
C LEU A 115 -6.56 -6.17 4.50
N VAL A 116 -6.68 -6.44 5.81
CA VAL A 116 -7.98 -6.63 6.49
C VAL A 116 -7.93 -6.07 7.91
N GLY A 117 -8.84 -5.14 8.22
CA GLY A 117 -8.96 -4.53 9.54
C GLY A 117 -7.63 -3.90 10.02
N ASN A 118 -7.23 -4.22 11.25
CA ASN A 118 -5.99 -3.72 11.85
C ASN A 118 -4.77 -4.64 11.61
N SER A 119 -4.97 -5.80 11.00
CA SER A 119 -3.92 -6.80 10.80
C SER A 119 -3.07 -6.48 9.56
N SER A 120 -1.75 -6.43 9.74
CA SER A 120 -0.77 -6.32 8.66
C SER A 120 -0.24 -7.68 8.21
N VAL A 121 0.33 -7.72 7.01
CA VAL A 121 1.07 -8.89 6.50
C VAL A 121 2.20 -9.28 7.45
N SER A 122 2.95 -8.31 7.99
CA SER A 122 4.01 -8.54 8.97
C SER A 122 3.53 -9.29 10.22
N ASN A 123 2.35 -8.95 10.74
CA ASN A 123 1.77 -9.64 11.89
C ASN A 123 1.45 -11.11 11.55
N MET A 124 0.96 -11.39 10.35
CA MET A 124 0.63 -12.76 9.94
C MET A 124 1.87 -13.60 9.70
N ILE A 125 2.93 -13.00 9.17
CA ILE A 125 4.24 -13.65 9.01
C ILE A 125 4.81 -14.06 10.37
N ALA A 126 4.62 -13.23 11.41
CA ALA A 126 5.09 -13.54 12.77
C ALA A 126 4.29 -14.67 13.44
N ASN A 127 3.00 -14.81 13.13
CA ASN A 127 2.12 -15.78 13.78
C ASN A 127 2.01 -17.12 13.02
N SER A 128 2.43 -17.18 11.75
CA SER A 128 2.26 -18.37 10.92
C SER A 128 3.48 -18.60 10.01
N ASP A 129 4.25 -19.64 10.31
CA ASP A 129 5.41 -20.05 9.50
C ASP A 129 5.00 -20.48 8.07
N SER A 130 3.81 -21.06 7.90
CA SER A 130 3.29 -21.44 6.58
C SER A 130 2.97 -20.21 5.75
N PHE A 131 2.38 -19.17 6.34
CA PHE A 131 2.16 -17.90 5.67
C PHE A 131 3.48 -17.17 5.38
N ARG A 132 4.47 -17.21 6.30
CA ARG A 132 5.82 -16.68 6.02
C ARG A 132 6.43 -17.33 4.78
N THR A 133 6.41 -18.67 4.73
CA THR A 133 6.95 -19.43 3.60
C THR A 133 6.24 -19.08 2.29
N TYR A 134 4.91 -18.87 2.35
CA TYR A 134 4.12 -18.44 1.21
C TYR A 134 4.52 -17.04 0.72
N VAL A 135 4.64 -16.05 1.62
CA VAL A 135 5.07 -14.69 1.25
C VAL A 135 6.49 -14.70 0.68
N ASP A 136 7.40 -15.48 1.26
CA ASP A 136 8.76 -15.63 0.73
C ASP A 136 8.78 -16.23 -0.67
N ALA A 137 7.91 -17.20 -0.97
CA ALA A 137 7.71 -17.73 -2.31
C ALA A 137 7.15 -16.68 -3.26
N TYR A 138 6.19 -15.87 -2.78
CA TYR A 138 5.57 -14.81 -3.55
C TYR A 138 6.56 -13.70 -3.95
N LEU A 139 7.41 -13.26 -3.02
CA LEU A 139 8.42 -12.22 -3.25
C LEU A 139 9.49 -12.64 -4.27
N ARG A 140 9.70 -13.94 -4.50
CA ARG A 140 10.57 -14.42 -5.58
C ARG A 140 10.02 -14.12 -6.98
N GLY A 141 8.70 -13.89 -7.10
CA GLY A 141 8.02 -13.53 -8.34
C GLY A 141 8.05 -12.04 -8.71
N VAL A 142 8.82 -11.22 -7.99
CA VAL A 142 8.98 -9.79 -8.28
C VAL A 142 9.60 -9.57 -9.66
N ASN A 143 9.01 -8.65 -10.44
CA ASN A 143 9.48 -8.28 -11.76
C ASN A 143 10.26 -6.97 -11.73
N ILE A 144 11.40 -6.90 -12.42
CA ILE A 144 12.14 -5.65 -12.62
C ILE A 144 11.71 -5.04 -13.95
N VAL A 145 10.93 -3.97 -13.89
CA VAL A 145 10.37 -3.28 -15.06
C VAL A 145 11.44 -2.46 -15.77
N SER A 146 12.32 -1.80 -15.03
CA SER A 146 13.41 -1.03 -15.60
C SER A 146 14.66 -1.07 -14.72
N ASN A 147 15.83 -0.94 -15.35
CA ASN A 147 17.10 -0.80 -14.68
C ASN A 147 18.02 0.08 -15.52
N SER A 148 18.30 1.29 -15.05
CA SER A 148 19.05 2.30 -15.80
C SER A 148 20.01 3.07 -14.91
N MET A 149 21.13 3.49 -15.51
CA MET A 149 22.12 4.32 -14.83
C MET A 149 21.85 5.80 -15.14
N LYS A 150 21.86 6.63 -14.10
CA LYS A 150 21.78 8.09 -14.20
C LYS A 150 23.12 8.70 -14.61
N PRO A 151 23.10 9.94 -15.16
CA PRO A 151 24.31 10.70 -15.45
C PRO A 151 25.22 10.89 -14.24
N ASP A 152 24.64 10.94 -13.04
CA ASP A 152 25.35 11.13 -11.76
C ASP A 152 26.16 9.90 -11.30
N GLY A 153 26.15 8.81 -12.08
CA GLY A 153 26.83 7.55 -11.74
C GLY A 153 26.06 6.64 -10.78
N THR A 154 24.90 7.09 -10.29
CA THR A 154 23.94 6.26 -9.56
C THR A 154 23.10 5.43 -10.54
N SER A 155 22.60 4.29 -10.09
CA SER A 155 21.67 3.45 -10.84
C SER A 155 20.34 3.38 -10.12
N GLU A 156 19.27 3.28 -10.91
CA GLU A 156 17.92 3.08 -10.41
C GLU A 156 17.30 1.85 -11.06
N ALA A 157 16.59 1.07 -10.24
CA ALA A 157 15.81 -0.07 -10.68
C ALA A 157 14.36 0.11 -10.22
N VAL A 158 13.42 -0.08 -11.14
CA VAL A 158 11.99 -0.09 -10.83
C VAL A 158 11.55 -1.54 -10.74
N ALA A 159 11.04 -1.91 -9.58
CA ALA A 159 10.50 -3.23 -9.33
C ALA A 159 8.98 -3.15 -9.18
N GLU A 160 8.29 -4.18 -9.65
CA GLU A 160 6.85 -4.31 -9.61
C GLU A 160 6.44 -5.70 -9.16
N ILE A 161 5.43 -5.76 -8.30
CA ILE A 161 4.76 -7.00 -7.90
C ILE A 161 3.26 -6.79 -7.95
N THR A 162 2.55 -7.77 -8.48
CA THR A 162 1.09 -7.81 -8.51
C THR A 162 0.62 -8.70 -7.37
N LEU A 163 -0.17 -8.17 -6.43
CA LEU A 163 -0.84 -8.93 -5.39
C LEU A 163 -2.20 -9.37 -5.89
N ASP A 164 -2.30 -10.65 -6.22
CA ASP A 164 -3.46 -11.30 -6.81
C ASP A 164 -4.50 -11.75 -5.76
N GLN A 165 -5.63 -12.25 -6.24
CA GLN A 165 -6.72 -12.74 -5.37
C GLN A 165 -6.28 -13.88 -4.47
N ASP A 166 -5.35 -14.72 -4.95
CA ASP A 166 -4.91 -15.89 -4.19
C ASP A 166 -4.03 -15.47 -3.01
N PHE A 167 -3.20 -14.42 -3.15
CA PHE A 167 -2.54 -13.80 -2.01
C PHE A 167 -3.53 -13.36 -0.92
N TYR A 168 -4.63 -12.70 -1.30
CA TYR A 168 -5.68 -12.30 -0.35
C TYR A 168 -6.35 -13.49 0.33
N LYS A 169 -6.68 -14.54 -0.43
CA LYS A 169 -7.30 -15.76 0.12
C LYS A 169 -6.38 -16.43 1.13
N GLN A 170 -5.08 -16.55 0.83
CA GLN A 170 -4.10 -17.14 1.74
C GLN A 170 -3.91 -16.29 3.01
N PHE A 171 -3.88 -14.97 2.87
CA PHE A 171 -3.84 -14.07 4.03
C PHE A 171 -5.08 -14.21 4.93
N ARG A 172 -6.28 -14.32 4.33
CA ARG A 172 -7.53 -14.57 5.07
C ARG A 172 -7.51 -15.91 5.80
N GLN A 173 -7.07 -16.97 5.14
CA GLN A 173 -6.94 -18.29 5.76
C GLN A 173 -5.94 -18.28 6.94
N ALA A 174 -4.84 -17.54 6.82
CA ALA A 174 -3.89 -17.37 7.92
C ALA A 174 -4.53 -16.62 9.10
N LEU A 175 -5.27 -15.54 8.83
CA LEU A 175 -6.00 -14.78 9.86
C LEU A 175 -7.02 -15.62 10.62
N ASP A 176 -7.80 -16.44 9.90
CA ASP A 176 -8.85 -17.27 10.49
C ASP A 176 -8.23 -18.35 11.41
N LYS A 177 -7.09 -18.93 11.01
CA LYS A 177 -6.33 -19.89 11.82
C LYS A 177 -5.73 -19.27 13.09
N THR A 178 -5.31 -18.00 13.03
CA THR A 178 -4.77 -17.27 14.18
C THR A 178 -5.89 -16.67 15.07
N GLY A 179 -7.17 -16.93 14.78
CA GLY A 179 -8.28 -16.54 15.65
C GLY A 179 -8.63 -15.06 15.63
N GLY A 180 -8.46 -14.39 14.48
CA GLY A 180 -9.03 -13.05 14.19
C GLY A 180 -8.50 -11.88 15.05
N SER A 181 -7.66 -12.16 16.04
CA SER A 181 -7.08 -11.16 16.93
C SER A 181 -5.65 -11.56 17.24
N VAL A 182 -4.72 -10.71 16.82
CA VAL A 182 -3.28 -10.81 17.11
C VAL A 182 -3.01 -10.89 18.63
N MET A 183 -4.01 -10.56 19.46
CA MET A 183 -3.97 -10.61 20.93
C MET A 183 -4.12 -12.01 21.52
N LYS A 184 -4.70 -12.99 20.81
CA LYS A 184 -4.83 -14.37 21.31
C LYS A 184 -3.56 -15.19 21.15
N ALA A 185 -2.87 -15.06 20.01
CA ALA A 185 -1.62 -15.78 19.77
C ALA A 185 -0.49 -15.38 20.74
N SER A 186 -0.47 -14.12 21.20
CA SER A 186 0.46 -13.69 22.26
C SER A 186 0.12 -14.26 23.64
N GLN A 187 -1.14 -14.67 23.89
CA GLN A 187 -1.52 -15.35 25.13
C GLN A 187 -1.18 -16.84 25.09
N GLU A 188 -1.20 -17.48 23.93
CA GLU A 188 -0.92 -18.93 23.81
C GLU A 188 0.58 -19.25 23.75
N ASN A 189 1.42 -18.31 23.27
CA ASN A 189 2.88 -18.46 23.27
C ASN A 189 3.58 -17.87 24.51
N ALA A 190 2.82 -17.33 25.46
CA ALA A 190 3.32 -17.07 26.81
C ALA A 190 3.34 -18.39 27.60
N THR A 191 4.42 -19.15 27.42
CA THR A 191 4.85 -20.24 28.31
C THR A 191 3.79 -21.32 28.58
N SER A 192 3.78 -22.33 27.70
CA SER A 192 3.56 -23.74 28.07
C SER A 192 4.69 -24.22 28.99
N GLY A 193 4.84 -23.60 30.16
CA GLY A 193 5.86 -23.91 31.15
C GLY A 193 5.62 -23.08 32.39
N LEU A 194 5.23 -23.76 33.48
CA LEU A 194 4.82 -23.23 34.79
C LEU A 194 3.33 -22.86 34.89
N GLN A 195 2.46 -23.82 34.63
CA GLN A 195 1.20 -23.86 35.38
C GLN A 195 1.46 -24.65 36.66
N CYS A 196 1.61 -23.92 37.77
CA CYS A 196 1.45 -24.50 39.10
C CYS A 196 -0.05 -24.72 39.31
N ALA A 197 -0.55 -25.88 38.89
CA ALA A 197 -1.82 -26.36 39.40
C ALA A 197 -1.61 -26.62 40.90
N GLU A 198 -2.37 -25.91 41.72
CA GLU A 198 -2.52 -26.13 43.16
C GLU A 198 -1.31 -25.72 44.05
N GLY A 199 -1.14 -24.40 44.20
CA GLY A 199 -0.90 -23.80 45.53
C GLY A 199 0.41 -24.08 46.28
N ASN A 200 1.43 -24.74 45.70
CA ASN A 200 2.74 -24.84 46.35
C ASN A 200 3.92 -24.71 45.35
N CYS A 201 4.35 -23.47 45.13
CA CYS A 201 5.48 -23.13 44.24
C CYS A 201 6.86 -23.29 44.91
N GLY A 202 7.00 -24.08 45.98
CA GLY A 202 8.28 -24.30 46.67
C GLY A 202 9.21 -25.33 46.02
N ALA A 203 8.74 -26.09 45.02
CA ALA A 203 9.46 -27.23 44.45
C ALA A 203 9.83 -27.10 42.96
N ALA A 204 9.71 -25.90 42.37
CA ALA A 204 10.30 -25.63 41.05
C ALA A 204 11.83 -25.49 41.15
N ARG A 205 12.49 -26.57 41.57
CA ARG A 205 13.93 -26.74 41.43
C ARG A 205 14.20 -26.85 39.93
N TYR A 206 14.79 -25.80 39.37
CA TYR A 206 15.49 -25.81 38.09
C TYR A 206 16.31 -27.11 37.97
N ASN A 207 15.86 -28.05 37.15
CA ASN A 207 16.70 -29.15 36.71
C ASN A 207 17.31 -28.75 35.36
N SER A 208 18.26 -27.82 35.40
CA SER A 208 19.10 -27.48 34.25
C SER A 208 20.15 -28.58 34.08
N ASN A 209 19.76 -29.71 33.52
CA ASN A 209 20.71 -30.67 32.96
C ASN A 209 20.93 -30.36 31.49
N TYR A 210 21.80 -29.39 31.22
CA TYR A 210 22.39 -29.18 29.90
C TYR A 210 23.85 -28.77 30.11
N TYR A 211 24.76 -29.58 29.58
CA TYR A 211 26.24 -29.55 29.67
C TYR A 211 26.89 -30.11 30.95
N MET A 212 27.35 -31.37 30.87
CA MET A 212 28.57 -31.85 31.51
C MET A 212 29.54 -32.23 30.39
N ALA A 213 30.66 -31.52 30.29
CA ALA A 213 31.79 -31.91 29.45
C ALA A 213 32.49 -33.13 30.07
N GLN A 214 32.94 -34.06 29.23
CA GLN A 214 33.75 -35.24 29.63
C GLN A 214 35.19 -34.85 29.93
#